data_AF-A0A3B9KH78-F1
#
_entry.id   AF-A0A3B9KH78-F1
#
_cell.length_a   1.000
_cell.length_b   1.000
_cell.length_c   1.000
_cell.angle_alpha   90.00
_cell.angle_beta   90.00
_cell.angle_gamma   90.00
#
_symmetry.space_group_name_H-M   'P 1'
#
loop_
_entity.id
_entity.type
_entity.pdbx_description
1 polymer ?
#
loop_
_entity_poly.entity_id
_entity_poly.type
_entity_poly.pdbx_seq_one_letter_code
_entity_poly.pdbx_strand_id
1 'polypeptide(L)'
;IFSDNEWRTPPLSTLATKRAQPNPLSDPGLSTRPLQHNLRAQTTRLIGREWAVERLRQLLGCEEVRLVTLVGTGGSGKTRLAIHIANELVGTFAQGVWFVALAGLSNPAQVPMS
;
A
#
# COMPACT_ATOMS: atom_id res chain seq x y z
N ILE A 1 37.78 -13.36 2.54
CA ILE A 1 36.57 -14.03 3.05
C ILE A 1 36.68 -13.97 4.57
N PHE A 2 35.74 -13.31 5.23
CA PHE A 2 35.79 -13.07 6.68
C PHE A 2 35.59 -14.37 7.46
N SER A 3 36.29 -14.54 8.58
CA SER A 3 36.17 -15.73 9.44
C SER A 3 34.92 -15.66 10.32
N ASP A 4 34.34 -16.79 10.71
CA ASP A 4 33.17 -16.87 11.62
C ASP A 4 33.37 -16.12 12.94
N ASN A 5 34.61 -16.02 13.42
CA ASN A 5 34.93 -15.31 14.66
C ASN A 5 34.89 -13.78 14.49
N GLU A 6 35.10 -13.28 13.28
CA GLU A 6 35.14 -11.85 12.96
C GLU A 6 33.73 -11.21 12.95
N TRP A 7 32.70 -12.02 12.70
CA TRP A 7 31.29 -11.63 12.83
C TRP A 7 30.84 -11.37 14.28
N ARG A 8 31.59 -11.87 15.27
CA ARG A 8 31.23 -11.79 16.69
C ARG A 8 31.88 -10.62 17.43
N THR A 9 32.82 -9.91 16.80
CA THR A 9 33.54 -8.79 17.40
C THR A 9 32.81 -7.46 17.09
N PRO A 10 32.61 -6.56 18.07
CA PRO A 10 32.12 -5.21 17.77
C PRO A 10 33.14 -4.50 16.84
N PRO A 11 32.69 -3.68 15.85
CA PRO A 11 31.37 -3.05 15.75
C PRO A 11 30.34 -3.80 14.90
N LEU A 12 30.67 -4.97 14.33
CA LEU A 12 29.77 -5.71 13.43
C LEU A 12 28.61 -6.39 14.17
N SER A 13 28.85 -6.85 15.40
CA SER A 13 27.81 -7.44 16.27
C SER A 13 26.70 -6.45 16.66
N THR A 14 26.96 -5.15 16.59
CA THR A 14 25.99 -4.08 16.92
C THR A 14 24.92 -3.90 15.84
N LEU A 15 25.19 -4.36 14.61
CA LEU A 15 24.24 -4.32 13.49
C LEU A 15 23.27 -5.51 13.51
N ALA A 16 23.50 -6.51 14.35
CA ALA A 16 22.54 -7.58 14.63
C ALA A 16 21.37 -6.97 15.41
N THR A 17 20.37 -6.53 14.63
CA THR A 17 19.10 -5.93 15.02
C THR A 17 18.64 -6.38 16.41
N LYS A 18 18.58 -5.42 17.34
CA LYS A 18 17.78 -5.54 18.56
C LYS A 18 16.35 -5.86 18.12
N ARG A 19 15.99 -7.14 18.13
CA ARG A 19 14.60 -7.58 18.04
C ARG A 19 13.90 -6.87 19.19
N ALA A 20 13.06 -5.88 18.87
CA ALA A 20 12.27 -5.19 19.88
C ALA A 20 11.48 -6.27 20.62
N GLN A 21 11.86 -6.55 21.87
CA GLN A 21 11.04 -7.35 22.75
C GLN A 21 9.78 -6.51 23.01
N PRO A 22 8.57 -7.07 22.81
CA PRO A 22 7.35 -6.36 23.18
C PRO A 22 7.39 -6.09 24.69
N ASN A 23 7.24 -4.82 25.05
CA ASN A 23 7.22 -4.36 26.43
C ASN A 23 5.96 -4.94 27.12
N PRO A 24 6.06 -5.66 28.25
CA PRO A 24 4.91 -6.30 28.91
C PRO A 24 3.91 -5.32 29.55
N LEU A 25 4.08 -4.00 29.39
CA LEU A 25 3.14 -2.96 29.82
C LEU A 25 2.33 -2.34 28.66
N SER A 26 2.43 -2.89 27.44
CA SER A 26 1.52 -2.54 26.35
C SER A 26 0.17 -3.21 26.59
N ASP A 27 -0.82 -2.41 26.94
CA ASP A 27 -2.20 -2.82 27.18
C ASP A 27 -2.74 -3.69 26.01
N PRO A 28 -3.07 -4.98 26.23
CA PRO A 28 -3.50 -5.89 25.15
C PRO A 28 -4.92 -5.61 24.64
N GLY A 29 -5.58 -4.55 25.11
CA GLY A 29 -6.98 -4.22 24.82
C GLY A 29 -7.26 -3.53 23.49
N LEU A 30 -6.25 -2.97 22.79
CA LEU A 30 -6.46 -2.39 21.47
C LEU A 30 -6.12 -3.43 20.39
N SER A 31 -7.06 -4.35 20.14
CA SER A 31 -7.06 -5.16 18.92
C SER A 31 -7.16 -4.22 17.71
N THR A 32 -6.01 -3.72 17.25
CA THR A 32 -5.91 -3.05 15.96
C THR A 32 -6.08 -4.14 14.92
N ARG A 33 -7.32 -4.31 14.44
CA ARG A 33 -7.60 -5.21 13.32
C ARG A 33 -6.63 -4.84 12.20
N PRO A 34 -5.83 -5.78 11.67
CA PRO A 34 -4.87 -5.46 10.64
C PRO A 34 -5.62 -4.87 9.45
N LEU A 35 -5.15 -3.72 9.00
CA LEU A 35 -5.68 -3.04 7.83
C LEU A 35 -5.58 -3.96 6.61
N GLN A 36 -6.73 -4.32 6.03
CA GLN A 36 -6.78 -5.31 4.95
C GLN A 36 -6.48 -4.65 3.61
N HIS A 37 -5.34 -4.98 2.99
CA HIS A 37 -5.00 -4.51 1.64
C HIS A 37 -3.95 -5.38 0.93
N ASN A 38 -3.85 -5.24 -0.40
CA ASN A 38 -2.81 -5.87 -1.25
C ASN A 38 -1.95 -4.84 -2.03
N LEU A 39 -2.00 -3.58 -1.60
CA LEU A 39 -1.34 -2.46 -2.29
C LEU A 39 0.19 -2.60 -2.26
N ARG A 40 0.82 -2.29 -3.39
CA ARG A 40 2.29 -2.21 -3.48
C ARG A 40 2.78 -0.96 -2.74
N ALA A 41 3.87 -1.11 -1.99
CA ALA A 41 4.57 0.01 -1.38
C ALA A 41 5.06 1.00 -2.47
N GLN A 42 4.80 2.30 -2.28
CA GLN A 42 5.34 3.32 -3.16
C GLN A 42 6.75 3.69 -2.71
N THR A 43 7.75 3.37 -3.54
CA THR A 43 9.17 3.61 -3.24
C THR A 43 9.61 5.04 -3.48
N THR A 44 8.76 5.87 -4.11
CA THR A 44 9.09 7.24 -4.52
C THR A 44 7.88 8.14 -4.37
N ARG A 45 8.12 9.41 -4.00
CA ARG A 45 7.07 10.41 -3.77
C ARG A 45 6.27 10.73 -5.05
N LEU A 46 4.98 11.06 -4.87
CA LEU A 46 4.14 11.61 -5.94
C LEU A 46 4.31 13.14 -5.96
N ILE A 47 4.67 13.71 -7.13
CA ILE A 47 5.00 15.13 -7.28
C ILE A 47 3.99 15.82 -8.19
N GLY A 48 3.50 17.01 -7.82
CA GLY A 48 2.68 17.86 -8.69
C GLY A 48 1.27 17.32 -8.93
N ARG A 49 0.76 16.52 -8.00
CA ARG A 49 -0.56 15.86 -8.08
C ARG A 49 -1.43 16.11 -6.85
N GLU A 50 -1.07 17.09 -6.04
CA GLU A 50 -1.69 17.42 -4.76
C GLU A 50 -3.17 17.75 -4.94
N TRP A 51 -3.51 18.53 -5.97
CA TRP A 51 -4.90 18.84 -6.30
C TRP A 51 -5.72 17.60 -6.69
N ALA A 52 -5.13 16.71 -7.49
CA ALA A 52 -5.81 15.49 -7.93
C ALA A 52 -6.03 14.53 -6.76
N VAL A 53 -5.05 14.46 -5.84
CA VAL A 53 -5.16 13.70 -4.60
C VAL A 53 -6.32 14.21 -3.75
N GLU A 54 -6.37 15.51 -3.50
CA GLU A 54 -7.42 16.12 -2.70
C GLU A 54 -8.81 15.90 -3.30
N ARG A 55 -8.94 16.10 -4.63
CA ARG A 55 -10.21 15.87 -5.32
C ARG A 55 -10.68 14.42 -5.22
N LEU A 56 -9.76 13.45 -5.30
CA LEU A 56 -10.09 12.04 -5.18
C LEU A 56 -10.53 11.67 -3.76
N ARG A 57 -9.88 12.21 -2.73
CA ARG A 57 -10.30 11.98 -1.33
C ARG A 57 -11.71 12.50 -1.08
N GLN A 58 -12.03 13.69 -1.59
CA GLN A 58 -13.38 14.25 -1.47
C GLN A 58 -14.42 13.35 -2.16
N LEU A 59 -14.17 12.96 -3.42
CA LEU A 59 -15.10 12.11 -4.17
C LEU A 59 -15.29 10.75 -3.51
N LEU A 60 -14.20 10.10 -3.07
CA LEU A 60 -14.26 8.77 -2.44
C LEU A 60 -14.82 8.81 -1.01
N GLY A 61 -14.85 9.98 -0.37
CA GLY A 61 -15.49 10.18 0.93
C GLY A 61 -17.00 10.41 0.86
N CYS A 62 -17.55 10.67 -0.32
CA CYS A 62 -19.00 10.83 -0.51
C CYS A 62 -19.68 9.45 -0.62
N GLU A 63 -20.62 9.14 0.28
CA GLU A 63 -21.34 7.85 0.29
C GLU A 63 -22.10 7.55 -1.02
N GLU A 64 -22.56 8.58 -1.72
CA GLU A 64 -23.26 8.46 -3.00
C GLU A 64 -22.33 8.06 -4.17
N VAL A 65 -21.01 8.28 -4.03
CA VAL A 65 -20.02 8.04 -5.08
C VAL A 65 -19.47 6.62 -4.96
N ARG A 66 -19.95 5.73 -5.82
CA ARG A 66 -19.54 4.31 -5.84
C ARG A 66 -18.42 4.00 -6.83
N LEU A 67 -18.17 4.88 -7.80
CA LEU A 67 -17.17 4.67 -8.85
C LEU A 67 -16.55 5.99 -9.27
N VAL A 68 -15.21 6.01 -9.33
CA VAL A 68 -14.44 7.12 -9.88
C VAL A 68 -13.55 6.57 -10.99
N THR A 69 -13.60 7.21 -12.17
CA THR A 69 -12.77 6.83 -13.32
C THR A 69 -11.68 7.87 -13.56
N LEU A 70 -10.43 7.43 -13.58
CA LEU A 70 -9.30 8.26 -13.99
C LEU A 70 -9.08 8.13 -15.50
N VAL A 71 -9.20 9.23 -16.23
CA VAL A 71 -9.01 9.28 -17.69
C VAL A 71 -7.78 10.11 -18.03
N GLY A 72 -7.06 9.73 -19.08
CA GLY A 72 -5.89 10.45 -19.57
C GLY A 72 -5.00 9.59 -20.44
N THR A 73 -4.02 10.20 -21.09
CA THR A 73 -3.10 9.55 -22.03
C THR A 73 -2.29 8.40 -21.40
N GLY A 74 -1.75 7.52 -22.25
CA GLY A 74 -0.79 6.50 -21.82
C GLY A 74 0.39 7.13 -21.07
N GLY A 75 0.85 6.49 -19.99
CA GLY A 75 1.98 6.99 -19.20
C GLY A 75 1.70 8.20 -18.30
N SER A 76 0.50 8.78 -18.28
CA SER A 76 0.18 9.97 -17.46
C SER A 76 0.20 9.76 -15.94
N GLY A 77 0.43 8.53 -15.46
CA GLY A 77 0.58 8.20 -14.05
C GLY A 77 -0.73 7.86 -13.31
N LYS A 78 -1.84 7.61 -14.03
CA LYS A 78 -3.15 7.26 -13.42
C LYS A 78 -3.08 6.13 -12.41
N THR A 79 -2.44 5.01 -12.76
CA THR A 79 -2.28 3.85 -11.87
C THR A 79 -1.49 4.22 -10.63
N ARG A 80 -0.45 5.05 -10.78
CA ARG A 80 0.37 5.51 -9.65
C ARG A 80 -0.40 6.43 -8.72
N LEU A 81 -1.21 7.34 -9.27
CA LEU A 81 -2.13 8.19 -8.50
C LEU A 81 -3.19 7.36 -7.76
N ALA A 82 -3.81 6.38 -8.44
CA ALA A 82 -4.80 5.50 -7.84
C ALA A 82 -4.22 4.68 -6.67
N ILE A 83 -3.04 4.08 -6.85
CA ILE A 83 -2.35 3.34 -5.77
C ILE A 83 -1.95 4.28 -4.63
N HIS A 84 -1.56 5.52 -4.94
CA HIS A 84 -1.18 6.50 -3.92
C HIS A 84 -2.38 6.81 -3.01
N ILE A 85 -3.53 7.17 -3.61
CA ILE A 85 -4.78 7.39 -2.88
C ILE A 85 -5.24 6.15 -2.13
N ALA A 86 -5.16 4.97 -2.76
CA ALA A 86 -5.53 3.73 -2.12
C ALA A 86 -4.73 3.50 -0.83
N ASN A 87 -3.42 3.81 -0.81
CA ASN A 87 -2.58 3.67 0.39
C ASN A 87 -3.00 4.64 1.50
N GLU A 88 -3.40 5.87 1.16
CA GLU A 88 -3.85 6.85 2.15
C GLU A 88 -5.21 6.51 2.76
N LEU A 89 -6.08 5.84 1.99
CA LEU A 89 -7.43 5.50 2.42
C LEU A 89 -7.57 4.11 3.04
N VAL A 90 -6.48 3.36 3.20
CA VAL A 90 -6.49 2.01 3.80
C VAL A 90 -7.19 2.01 5.17
N GLY A 91 -6.99 3.06 5.98
CA GLY A 91 -7.61 3.20 7.30
C GLY A 91 -9.03 3.75 7.29
N THR A 92 -9.53 4.21 6.13
CA THR A 92 -10.84 4.85 6.01
C THR A 92 -11.96 3.84 5.79
N PHE A 93 -11.69 2.76 5.05
CA PHE A 93 -12.69 1.74 4.73
C PHE A 93 -12.60 0.56 5.69
N ALA A 94 -13.68 0.29 6.43
CA ALA A 94 -13.73 -0.79 7.43
C ALA A 94 -13.46 -2.18 6.84
N GLN A 95 -13.80 -2.38 5.57
CA GLN A 95 -13.56 -3.63 4.84
C GLN A 95 -12.16 -3.68 4.23
N GLY A 96 -11.42 -2.57 4.15
CA GLY A 96 -10.09 -2.52 3.53
C GLY A 96 -10.10 -2.02 2.08
N VAL A 97 -8.92 -2.08 1.44
CA VAL A 97 -8.67 -1.51 0.11
C VAL A 97 -7.87 -2.49 -0.75
N TRP A 98 -8.34 -2.76 -1.97
CA TRP A 98 -7.68 -3.69 -2.90
C TRP A 98 -7.34 -3.05 -4.24
N PHE A 99 -6.16 -3.40 -4.74
CA PHE A 99 -5.76 -3.18 -6.12
C PHE A 99 -5.94 -4.46 -6.93
N VAL A 100 -6.70 -4.35 -8.02
CA VAL A 100 -6.90 -5.42 -8.99
C VAL A 100 -6.27 -4.98 -10.30
N ALA A 101 -5.13 -5.57 -10.65
CA ALA A 101 -4.53 -5.36 -11.95
C ALA A 101 -5.36 -6.10 -12.99
N LEU A 102 -6.11 -5.35 -13.80
CA LEU A 102 -6.77 -5.90 -14.98
C LEU A 102 -5.68 -6.19 -16.01
N ALA A 103 -5.39 -7.47 -16.23
CA ALA A 103 -4.57 -7.88 -17.37
C ALA A 103 -5.34 -7.54 -18.65
N GLY A 104 -4.63 -7.11 -19.69
CA GLY A 104 -5.23 -6.96 -21.01
C GLY A 104 -5.73 -8.33 -21.47
N LEU A 105 -7.04 -8.45 -21.69
CA LEU A 105 -7.62 -9.64 -22.28
C LEU A 105 -7.38 -9.54 -23.80
N SER A 106 -6.56 -10.45 -24.33
CA SER A 106 -6.35 -10.55 -25.77
C SER A 106 -7.43 -11.40 -26.44
N ASN A 107 -8.12 -12.25 -25.66
CA ASN A 107 -9.19 -13.11 -26.15
C ASN A 107 -10.43 -13.00 -25.24
N PRO A 108 -11.61 -12.63 -25.77
CA PRO A 108 -12.84 -12.54 -24.98
C PRO A 108 -13.26 -13.87 -24.33
N ALA A 109 -12.82 -15.02 -24.86
CA ALA A 109 -13.07 -16.34 -24.26
C ALA A 109 -12.36 -16.56 -22.90
N GLN A 110 -11.48 -15.65 -22.48
CA GLN A 110 -10.81 -15.69 -21.17
C GLN A 110 -11.70 -15.17 -20.03
N VAL A 111 -12.88 -14.60 -20.34
CA VAL A 111 -13.88 -14.22 -19.35
C VAL A 111 -14.88 -15.38 -19.23
N PRO A 112 -15.05 -15.98 -18.03
CA PRO A 112 -16.10 -16.96 -17.81
C PRO A 112 -17.46 -16.36 -18.15
N MET A 113 -18.23 -17.03 -19.01
CA MET A 113 -19.64 -16.70 -19.22
C MET A 113 -20.48 -17.55 -18.27
N SER A 114 -21.26 -16.88 -17.42
CA SER A 114 -22.24 -17.50 -16.51
C SER A 114 -23.53 -17.81 -17.23
#